data_AF-A0A7J2SST7-F1
#
_entry.id   AF-A0A7J2SST7-F1
#
_cell.length_a   1.000
_cell.length_b   1.000
_cell.length_c   1.000
_cell.angle_alpha   90.00
_cell.angle_beta   90.00
_cell.angle_gamma   90.00
#
_symmetry.space_group_name_H-M   'P 1'
#
loop_
_entity.id
_entity.type
_entity.pdbx_description
1 polymer ?
#
loop_
_entity_poly.entity_id
_entity_poly.type
_entity_poly.pdbx_seq_one_letter_code
_entity_poly.pdbx_strand_id
1 'polypeptide(L)'
;MYKRQILAILKRRGKGEHVNPKWIGSSGAILDGYTRKYIEDAFDAKVFDVYGATECSPMAFECRNGNYHVQSDLTHLEFVDQENNPVSPGEPANLLVTRLFGKGTPIVRYAGISDLVTTTTRECDCGMVTPLIERIEGRKVDAVVLPDGRMVPPSSFTGVPYKVMRRFNTNKIEQFQIIQQDYDKIDILVVIDERQRDTEPRIEKLFDAIKKAYQKILGDEVTVEVKEVKEIVTKRDGTATPPPVVISKVKKE
;
A
#
# COMPACT_ATOMS: atom_id res chain seq x y z
N MET A 1 -7.03 13.49 2.83
CA MET A 1 -7.90 12.85 1.81
C MET A 1 -7.07 12.07 0.79
N TYR A 2 -7.24 10.74 0.71
CA TYR A 2 -6.50 9.88 -0.22
C TYR A 2 -6.96 10.13 -1.67
N LYS A 3 -6.08 10.69 -2.52
CA LYS A 3 -6.40 11.07 -3.91
C LYS A 3 -6.96 9.91 -4.77
N ARG A 4 -6.65 8.65 -4.43
CA ARG A 4 -7.01 7.44 -5.20
C ARG A 4 -8.50 7.10 -5.20
N GLN A 5 -9.15 7.35 -4.07
CA GLN A 5 -10.57 7.06 -3.89
C GLN A 5 -11.43 8.28 -4.15
N ILE A 6 -10.85 9.43 -4.56
CA ILE A 6 -11.58 10.70 -4.65
C ILE A 6 -12.80 10.58 -5.57
N LEU A 7 -12.64 9.92 -6.72
CA LEU A 7 -13.73 9.71 -7.66
C LEU A 7 -14.81 8.80 -7.07
N ALA A 8 -14.43 7.73 -6.37
CA ALA A 8 -15.38 6.84 -5.69
C ALA A 8 -16.11 7.54 -4.53
N ILE A 9 -15.42 8.38 -3.76
CA ILE A 9 -16.00 9.22 -2.71
C ILE A 9 -17.01 10.20 -3.33
N LEU A 10 -16.64 10.87 -4.42
CA LEU A 10 -17.52 11.80 -5.14
C LEU A 10 -18.76 11.08 -5.69
N LYS A 11 -18.58 9.90 -6.31
CA LYS A 11 -19.68 9.05 -6.82
C LYS A 11 -20.67 8.69 -5.73
N ARG A 12 -20.18 8.22 -4.57
CA ARG A 12 -21.03 7.90 -3.41
C ARG A 12 -21.71 9.12 -2.78
N ARG A 13 -21.17 10.32 -2.98
CA ARG A 13 -21.79 11.60 -2.58
C ARG A 13 -22.77 12.15 -3.64
N GLY A 14 -23.19 11.32 -4.61
CA GLY A 14 -24.15 11.71 -5.65
C GLY A 14 -23.56 12.60 -6.75
N LYS A 15 -22.22 12.64 -6.90
CA LYS A 15 -21.58 13.37 -8.01
C LYS A 15 -21.24 12.39 -9.14
N GLY A 16 -21.48 12.79 -10.40
CA GLY A 16 -21.15 11.93 -11.54
C GLY A 16 -22.05 10.69 -11.65
N GLU A 17 -23.35 10.83 -11.36
CA GLU A 17 -24.35 9.75 -11.43
C GLU A 17 -24.35 9.02 -12.78
N HIS A 18 -24.04 9.73 -13.87
CA HIS A 18 -23.97 9.16 -15.22
C HIS A 18 -22.57 8.64 -15.64
N VAL A 19 -21.59 8.62 -14.73
CA VAL A 19 -20.25 8.07 -14.98
C VAL A 19 -20.22 6.60 -14.57
N ASN A 20 -20.38 5.69 -15.54
CA ASN A 20 -20.46 4.23 -15.32
C ASN A 20 -19.44 3.50 -16.21
N PRO A 21 -18.14 3.54 -15.87
CA PRO A 21 -17.13 2.85 -16.65
C PRO A 21 -17.30 1.34 -16.54
N LYS A 22 -16.90 0.59 -17.57
CA LYS A 22 -16.84 -0.89 -17.48
C LYS A 22 -15.61 -1.38 -16.72
N TRP A 23 -14.52 -0.61 -16.82
CA TRP A 23 -13.20 -0.95 -16.30
C TRP A 23 -12.52 0.31 -15.76
N ILE A 24 -11.76 0.17 -14.69
CA ILE A 24 -10.99 1.27 -14.08
C ILE A 24 -9.53 0.84 -13.99
N GLY A 25 -8.63 1.67 -14.50
CA GLY A 25 -7.18 1.49 -14.32
C GLY A 25 -6.67 2.26 -13.10
N SER A 26 -5.75 1.64 -12.35
CA SER A 26 -5.05 2.23 -11.20
C SER A 26 -3.53 2.10 -11.40
N SER A 27 -2.75 3.00 -10.78
CA SER A 27 -1.29 2.92 -10.71
C SER A 27 -0.71 3.87 -9.64
N GLY A 28 0.61 3.82 -9.41
CA GLY A 28 1.38 4.86 -8.71
C GLY A 28 1.45 4.79 -7.18
N ALA A 29 0.89 3.74 -6.57
CA ALA A 29 1.04 3.35 -5.16
C ALA A 29 0.24 2.05 -4.94
N ILE A 30 0.30 1.50 -3.75
CA ILE A 30 -0.39 0.25 -3.40
C ILE A 30 -1.91 0.39 -3.63
N LEU A 31 -2.49 -0.56 -4.36
CA LEU A 31 -3.93 -0.80 -4.45
C LEU A 31 -4.29 -1.96 -3.51
N ASP A 32 -4.57 -1.63 -2.25
CA ASP A 32 -5.00 -2.63 -1.29
C ASP A 32 -6.41 -3.17 -1.62
N GLY A 33 -6.74 -4.36 -1.11
CA GLY A 33 -8.00 -5.03 -1.41
C GLY A 33 -9.26 -4.25 -1.02
N TYR A 34 -9.15 -3.31 -0.07
CA TYR A 34 -10.25 -2.40 0.21
C TYR A 34 -10.35 -1.28 -0.79
N THR A 35 -9.27 -0.54 -1.03
CA THR A 35 -9.29 0.56 -1.99
C THR A 35 -9.85 0.05 -3.32
N ARG A 36 -9.46 -1.16 -3.73
CA ARG A 36 -10.09 -1.88 -4.84
C ARG A 36 -11.59 -2.01 -4.64
N LYS A 37 -12.04 -2.76 -3.63
CA LYS A 37 -13.48 -3.02 -3.39
C LYS A 37 -14.31 -1.74 -3.25
N TYR A 38 -13.79 -0.70 -2.60
CA TYR A 38 -14.44 0.58 -2.42
C TYR A 38 -14.75 1.26 -3.76
N ILE A 39 -13.77 1.24 -4.67
CA ILE A 39 -13.88 1.77 -6.03
C ILE A 39 -14.81 0.87 -6.85
N GLU A 40 -14.63 -0.45 -6.81
CA GLU A 40 -15.47 -1.40 -7.55
C GLU A 40 -16.95 -1.26 -7.17
N ASP A 41 -17.26 -1.26 -5.87
CA ASP A 41 -18.61 -1.09 -5.34
C ASP A 41 -19.21 0.30 -5.65
N ALA A 42 -18.39 1.34 -5.84
CA ALA A 42 -18.88 2.68 -6.15
C ALA A 42 -19.29 2.85 -7.63
N PHE A 43 -18.60 2.16 -8.53
CA PHE A 43 -18.79 2.29 -9.98
C PHE A 43 -19.45 1.08 -10.63
N ASP A 44 -19.65 -0.02 -9.88
CA ASP A 44 -20.05 -1.32 -10.41
C ASP A 44 -19.13 -1.78 -11.56
N ALA A 45 -17.82 -1.59 -11.34
CA ALA A 45 -16.78 -1.77 -12.36
C ALA A 45 -15.59 -2.53 -11.78
N LYS A 46 -14.93 -3.35 -12.59
CA LYS A 46 -13.69 -4.01 -12.18
C LYS A 46 -12.52 -3.04 -12.24
N VAL A 47 -11.66 -3.09 -11.22
CA VAL A 47 -10.42 -2.32 -11.18
C VAL A 47 -9.26 -3.22 -11.60
N PHE A 48 -8.33 -2.68 -12.38
CA PHE A 48 -7.05 -3.30 -12.72
C PHE A 48 -5.91 -2.36 -12.36
N ASP A 49 -4.84 -2.90 -11.82
CA ASP A 49 -3.68 -2.14 -11.41
C ASP A 49 -2.48 -2.35 -12.35
N VAL A 50 -1.69 -1.29 -12.50
CA VAL A 50 -0.42 -1.31 -13.23
C VAL A 50 0.69 -0.87 -12.29
N TYR A 51 1.69 -1.73 -12.15
CA TYR A 51 2.90 -1.42 -11.42
C TYR A 51 3.96 -0.87 -12.38
N GLY A 52 4.51 0.29 -12.03
CA GLY A 52 5.49 0.98 -12.86
C GLY A 52 6.05 2.21 -12.16
N ALA A 53 7.07 2.79 -12.76
CA ALA A 53 7.70 4.02 -12.32
C ALA A 53 7.95 4.95 -13.52
N THR A 54 8.04 6.25 -13.30
CA THR A 54 8.27 7.24 -14.37
C THR A 54 9.54 6.93 -15.14
N GLU A 55 10.59 6.51 -14.43
CA GLU A 55 11.90 6.18 -14.96
C GLU A 55 11.88 4.90 -15.81
N CYS A 56 11.02 3.93 -15.44
CA CYS A 56 11.06 2.57 -15.98
C CYS A 56 9.87 2.19 -16.86
N SER A 57 8.85 3.06 -16.99
CA SER A 57 7.56 2.74 -17.62
C SER A 57 6.80 1.65 -16.83
N PRO A 58 5.62 1.19 -17.29
CA PRO A 58 4.98 0.01 -16.72
C PRO A 58 5.92 -1.21 -16.72
N MET A 59 6.00 -1.89 -15.58
CA MET A 59 6.85 -3.06 -15.36
C MET A 59 6.03 -4.34 -15.18
N ALA A 60 4.85 -4.22 -14.58
CA ALA A 60 3.90 -5.31 -14.43
C ALA A 60 2.45 -4.81 -14.47
N PHE A 61 1.52 -5.69 -14.82
CA PHE A 61 0.09 -5.37 -14.85
C PHE A 61 -0.75 -6.52 -14.30
N GLU A 62 -1.88 -6.16 -13.71
CA GLU A 62 -2.81 -7.12 -13.14
C GLU A 62 -3.63 -7.80 -14.25
N CYS A 63 -3.68 -9.14 -14.25
CA CYS A 63 -4.57 -9.90 -15.12
C CYS A 63 -5.98 -10.06 -14.52
N ARG A 64 -6.90 -10.71 -15.25
CA ARG A 64 -8.27 -10.99 -14.81
C ARG A 64 -8.40 -11.77 -13.49
N ASN A 65 -7.35 -12.49 -13.09
CA ASN A 65 -7.29 -13.26 -11.85
C ASN A 65 -6.71 -12.47 -10.67
N GLY A 66 -6.30 -11.23 -10.89
CA GLY A 66 -5.69 -10.38 -9.87
C GLY A 66 -4.18 -10.58 -9.65
N ASN A 67 -3.51 -11.36 -10.50
CA ASN A 67 -2.06 -11.56 -10.42
C ASN A 67 -1.33 -10.51 -11.27
N TYR A 68 -0.20 -9.98 -10.78
CA TYR A 68 0.65 -9.06 -11.53
C TYR A 68 1.63 -9.81 -12.42
N HIS A 69 1.43 -9.71 -13.73
CA HIS A 69 2.32 -10.27 -14.73
C HIS A 69 3.41 -9.27 -15.09
N VAL A 70 4.67 -9.69 -15.00
CA VAL A 70 5.83 -8.90 -15.44
C VAL A 70 5.82 -8.77 -16.96
N GLN A 71 6.09 -7.57 -17.47
CA GLN A 71 6.28 -7.31 -18.90
C GLN A 71 7.71 -7.68 -19.32
N SER A 72 8.02 -8.98 -19.31
CA SER A 72 9.38 -9.50 -19.51
C SER A 72 9.98 -9.20 -20.89
N ASP A 73 9.15 -8.84 -21.86
CA ASP A 73 9.53 -8.35 -23.19
C ASP A 73 10.02 -6.90 -23.17
N LEU A 74 9.60 -6.10 -22.19
CA LEU A 74 9.91 -4.67 -22.07
C LEU A 74 10.87 -4.36 -20.93
N THR A 75 10.91 -5.18 -19.89
CA THR A 75 11.76 -4.99 -18.72
C THR A 75 12.30 -6.30 -18.18
N HIS A 76 13.54 -6.24 -17.68
CA HIS A 76 14.13 -7.28 -16.85
C HIS A 76 14.15 -6.80 -15.40
N LEU A 77 13.53 -7.60 -14.52
CA LEU A 77 13.45 -7.34 -13.09
C LEU A 77 14.33 -8.33 -12.34
N GLU A 78 15.15 -7.81 -11.43
CA GLU A 78 15.92 -8.62 -10.50
C GLU A 78 15.41 -8.38 -9.08
N PHE A 79 15.23 -9.47 -8.35
CA PHE A 79 14.69 -9.47 -6.99
C PHE A 79 15.82 -9.86 -6.05
N VAL A 80 16.33 -8.87 -5.30
CA VAL A 80 17.60 -9.02 -4.59
C VAL A 80 17.54 -8.56 -3.13
N ASP A 81 18.45 -9.08 -2.31
CA ASP A 81 18.66 -8.65 -0.94
C ASP A 81 19.43 -7.31 -0.89
N GLN A 82 19.97 -6.93 0.26
CA GLN A 82 20.77 -5.70 0.41
C GLN A 82 22.18 -5.81 -0.21
N GLU A 83 22.69 -7.02 -0.40
CA GLU A 83 24.00 -7.33 -0.97
C GLU A 83 23.94 -7.59 -2.49
N ASN A 84 22.75 -7.45 -3.08
CA ASN A 84 22.40 -7.77 -4.47
C ASN A 84 22.41 -9.27 -4.82
N ASN A 85 22.27 -10.15 -3.82
CA ASN A 85 22.06 -11.58 -4.08
C ASN A 85 20.59 -11.86 -4.39
N PRO A 86 20.28 -12.83 -5.28
CA PRO A 86 18.90 -13.23 -5.54
C PRO A 86 18.17 -13.72 -4.29
N VAL A 87 16.93 -13.26 -4.11
CA VAL A 87 16.06 -13.64 -2.99
C VAL A 87 15.13 -14.79 -3.39
N SER A 88 14.81 -15.66 -2.45
CA SER A 88 13.90 -16.79 -2.69
C SER A 88 12.46 -16.31 -2.90
N PRO A 89 11.67 -16.97 -3.77
CA PRO A 89 10.25 -16.68 -3.91
C PRO A 89 9.51 -16.73 -2.58
N GLY A 90 8.59 -15.79 -2.35
CA GLY A 90 7.83 -15.64 -1.10
C GLY A 90 8.45 -14.68 -0.09
N GLU A 91 9.73 -14.32 -0.24
CA GLU A 91 10.40 -13.33 0.60
C GLU A 91 10.29 -11.91 0.01
N PRO A 92 10.20 -10.85 0.82
CA PRO A 92 10.31 -9.47 0.34
C PRO A 92 11.71 -9.20 -0.21
N ALA A 93 11.78 -8.68 -1.43
CA ALA A 93 13.02 -8.36 -2.13
C ALA A 93 13.07 -6.89 -2.57
N ASN A 94 14.27 -6.32 -2.65
CA ASN A 94 14.51 -5.09 -3.37
C ASN A 94 14.38 -5.35 -4.89
N LEU A 95 14.02 -4.32 -5.63
CA LEU A 95 13.85 -4.40 -7.08
C LEU A 95 14.95 -3.64 -7.81
N LEU A 96 15.71 -4.34 -8.67
CA LEU A 96 16.55 -3.71 -9.68
C LEU A 96 15.87 -3.83 -11.04
N VAL A 97 15.90 -2.73 -11.81
CA VAL A 97 15.18 -2.65 -13.08
C VAL A 97 16.13 -2.38 -14.23
N THR A 98 16.03 -3.18 -15.27
CA THR A 98 16.64 -2.92 -16.57
C THR A 98 15.53 -2.76 -17.61
N ARG A 99 15.51 -1.63 -18.32
CA ARG A 99 14.53 -1.39 -19.39
C ARG A 99 15.10 -1.90 -20.71
N LEU A 100 14.38 -2.82 -21.35
CA LEU A 100 14.82 -3.51 -22.57
C LEU A 100 14.30 -2.84 -23.86
N PHE A 101 13.33 -1.94 -23.74
CA PHE A 101 12.66 -1.28 -24.86
C PHE A 101 12.65 0.25 -24.74
N GLY A 102 12.55 0.92 -25.89
CA GLY A 102 12.44 2.37 -26.01
C GLY A 102 13.75 3.09 -26.34
N LYS A 103 13.65 4.34 -26.80
CA LYS A 103 14.79 5.19 -27.23
C LYS A 103 15.14 6.31 -26.23
N GLY A 104 14.49 6.33 -25.07
CA GLY A 104 14.79 7.31 -24.01
C GLY A 104 16.06 6.96 -23.24
N THR A 105 16.28 7.62 -22.10
CA THR A 105 17.42 7.37 -21.21
C THR A 105 17.60 5.88 -20.93
N PRO A 106 18.78 5.29 -21.19
CA PRO A 106 19.06 3.90 -20.84
C PRO A 106 18.94 3.66 -19.33
N ILE A 107 18.26 2.57 -18.95
CA ILE A 107 18.07 2.18 -17.55
C ILE A 107 18.59 0.74 -17.43
N VAL A 108 19.66 0.56 -16.67
CA VAL A 108 20.30 -0.74 -16.43
C VAL A 108 20.54 -0.90 -14.93
N ARG A 109 20.01 -2.00 -14.36
CA ARG A 109 20.09 -2.32 -12.92
C ARG A 109 19.76 -1.14 -11.99
N TYR A 110 18.74 -0.37 -12.31
CA TYR A 110 18.35 0.81 -11.54
C TYR A 110 17.70 0.41 -10.21
N ALA A 111 18.33 0.83 -9.10
CA ALA A 111 17.87 0.57 -7.73
C ALA A 111 16.96 1.69 -7.14
N GLY A 112 16.83 2.82 -7.85
CA GLY A 112 16.13 4.00 -7.32
C GLY A 112 14.61 3.86 -7.21
N ILE A 113 14.03 2.75 -7.69
CA ILE A 113 12.65 2.37 -7.42
C ILE A 113 12.41 2.32 -5.90
N SER A 114 13.35 1.69 -5.17
CA SER A 114 13.30 1.54 -3.71
C SER A 114 11.94 1.04 -3.19
N ASP A 115 11.28 0.18 -3.97
CA ASP A 115 10.12 -0.60 -3.57
C ASP A 115 10.56 -1.99 -3.11
N LEU A 116 9.76 -2.56 -2.23
CA LEU A 116 9.79 -3.96 -1.85
C LEU A 116 8.69 -4.69 -2.60
N VAL A 117 9.02 -5.86 -3.11
CA VAL A 117 8.08 -6.75 -3.81
C VAL A 117 8.32 -8.19 -3.37
N THR A 118 7.27 -9.00 -3.38
CA THR A 118 7.38 -10.44 -3.15
C THR A 118 7.00 -11.17 -4.43
N THR A 119 7.82 -12.12 -4.83
CA THR A 119 7.61 -12.97 -6.01
C THR A 119 7.01 -14.31 -5.62
N THR A 120 6.57 -15.05 -6.63
CA THR A 120 6.05 -16.41 -6.46
C THR A 120 6.51 -17.29 -7.62
N THR A 121 6.55 -18.60 -7.38
CA THR A 121 6.73 -19.62 -8.43
C THR A 121 5.41 -20.11 -9.01
N ARG A 122 4.27 -19.59 -8.52
CA ARG A 122 2.95 -19.95 -9.04
C ARG A 122 2.84 -19.56 -10.50
N GLU A 123 2.17 -20.43 -11.25
CA GLU A 123 1.69 -20.11 -12.60
C GLU A 123 0.27 -19.52 -12.53
N CYS A 124 -0.11 -18.79 -13.58
CA CYS A 124 -1.43 -18.19 -13.70
C CYS A 124 -2.21 -18.87 -14.83
N ASP A 125 -3.45 -19.27 -14.55
CA ASP A 125 -4.36 -19.85 -15.55
C ASP A 125 -5.08 -18.80 -16.44
N CYS A 126 -4.59 -17.55 -16.43
CA CYS A 126 -5.12 -16.48 -17.28
C CYS A 126 -4.72 -16.63 -18.76
N GLY A 127 -3.75 -17.49 -19.06
CA GLY A 127 -3.19 -17.74 -20.39
C GLY A 127 -1.85 -17.04 -20.67
N MET A 128 -1.35 -16.22 -19.73
CA MET A 128 -0.01 -15.63 -19.82
C MET A 128 1.02 -16.44 -19.04
N VAL A 129 2.22 -16.56 -19.60
CA VAL A 129 3.32 -17.38 -19.07
C VAL A 129 4.50 -16.54 -18.54
N THR A 130 4.26 -15.28 -18.20
CA THR A 130 5.30 -14.40 -17.63
C THR A 130 5.41 -14.55 -16.12
N PRO A 131 6.59 -14.26 -15.52
CA PRO A 131 6.77 -14.26 -14.08
C PRO A 131 5.74 -13.39 -13.36
N LEU A 132 5.39 -13.82 -12.14
CA LEU A 132 4.43 -13.13 -11.31
C LEU A 132 5.10 -12.33 -10.19
N ILE A 133 4.61 -11.12 -9.97
CA ILE A 133 4.77 -10.44 -8.69
C ILE A 133 3.54 -10.79 -7.85
N GLU A 134 3.77 -11.48 -6.73
CA GLU A 134 2.71 -11.88 -5.79
C GLU A 134 2.14 -10.66 -5.07
N ARG A 135 3.02 -9.78 -4.59
CA ARG A 135 2.64 -8.57 -3.86
C ARG A 135 3.60 -7.42 -4.14
N ILE A 136 3.02 -6.23 -4.35
CA ILE A 136 3.73 -4.97 -4.22
C ILE A 136 3.68 -4.58 -2.75
N GLU A 137 4.81 -4.75 -2.05
CA GLU A 137 4.87 -4.57 -0.59
C GLU A 137 4.94 -3.08 -0.20
N GLY A 138 5.33 -2.22 -1.15
CA GLY A 138 5.38 -0.77 -1.02
C GLY A 138 6.80 -0.23 -0.96
N ARG A 139 6.93 1.05 -0.63
CA ARG A 139 8.23 1.73 -0.56
C ARG A 139 9.05 1.21 0.63
N LYS A 140 10.33 0.90 0.43
CA LYS A 140 11.28 0.54 1.51
C LYS A 140 11.33 1.65 2.58
N VAL A 141 11.26 2.91 2.16
CA VAL A 141 11.24 4.07 3.08
C VAL A 141 9.98 4.15 3.94
N ASP A 142 8.91 3.43 3.62
CA ASP A 142 7.68 3.37 4.41
C ASP A 142 7.61 2.10 5.28
N ALA A 143 8.56 1.16 5.16
CA ALA A 143 8.65 -0.01 6.06
C ALA A 143 8.95 0.39 7.51
N VAL A 144 8.69 -0.50 8.47
CA VAL A 144 9.14 -0.32 9.86
C VAL A 144 10.19 -1.38 10.19
N VAL A 145 11.17 -1.03 11.03
CA VAL A 145 12.24 -1.95 11.45
C VAL A 145 12.05 -2.29 12.92
N LEU A 146 11.92 -3.56 13.26
CA LEU A 146 11.61 -4.00 14.61
C LEU A 146 12.89 -4.25 15.44
N PRO A 147 12.80 -4.50 16.76
CA PRO A 147 13.99 -4.69 17.61
C PRO A 147 14.84 -5.90 17.22
N ASP A 148 14.22 -6.92 16.63
CA ASP A 148 14.86 -8.12 16.07
C ASP A 148 15.56 -7.86 14.71
N GLY A 149 15.54 -6.62 14.21
CA GLY A 149 16.10 -6.24 12.91
C GLY A 149 15.17 -6.55 11.72
N ARG A 150 14.02 -7.19 11.96
CA ARG A 150 13.07 -7.54 10.89
C ARG A 150 12.45 -6.29 10.29
N MET A 151 12.51 -6.18 8.97
CA MET A 151 11.82 -5.15 8.22
C MET A 151 10.40 -5.61 7.89
N VAL A 152 9.40 -4.87 8.39
CA VAL A 152 7.99 -5.14 8.09
C VAL A 152 7.52 -4.21 6.98
N PRO A 153 7.11 -4.74 5.81
CA PRO A 153 6.71 -3.91 4.69
C PRO A 153 5.36 -3.17 4.92
N PRO A 154 5.15 -2.01 4.27
CA PRO A 154 3.93 -1.20 4.41
C PRO A 154 2.62 -1.96 4.20
N SER A 155 2.56 -2.79 3.16
CA SER A 155 1.42 -3.65 2.82
C SER A 155 0.90 -4.51 3.99
N SER A 156 1.79 -4.90 4.91
CA SER A 156 1.47 -5.79 6.02
C SER A 156 0.60 -5.10 7.07
N PHE A 157 0.77 -3.79 7.26
CA PHE A 157 0.19 -3.07 8.41
C PHE A 157 -0.64 -1.85 8.03
N THR A 158 -0.40 -1.19 6.89
CA THR A 158 -1.14 0.03 6.48
C THR A 158 -2.64 -0.22 6.29
N GLY A 159 -3.04 -1.45 5.94
CA GLY A 159 -4.45 -1.83 5.80
C GLY A 159 -5.17 -2.14 7.13
N VAL A 160 -4.50 -2.11 8.28
CA VAL A 160 -5.08 -2.54 9.58
C VAL A 160 -6.27 -1.68 10.01
N PRO A 161 -6.19 -0.33 10.08
CA PRO A 161 -7.30 0.49 10.56
C PRO A 161 -8.56 0.24 9.72
N TYR A 162 -8.36 0.07 8.42
CA TYR A 162 -9.44 -0.28 7.51
C TYR A 162 -10.04 -1.66 7.78
N LYS A 163 -9.22 -2.72 7.89
CA LYS A 163 -9.70 -4.09 8.16
C LYS A 163 -10.56 -4.13 9.43
N VAL A 164 -10.16 -3.36 10.43
CA VAL A 164 -10.92 -3.22 11.67
C VAL A 164 -12.25 -2.49 11.42
N MET A 165 -12.25 -1.35 10.73
CA MET A 165 -13.48 -0.63 10.36
C MET A 165 -14.48 -1.52 9.61
N ARG A 166 -14.02 -2.32 8.64
CA ARG A 166 -14.85 -3.29 7.90
C ARG A 166 -15.47 -4.35 8.82
N ARG A 167 -14.67 -4.91 9.73
CA ARG A 167 -15.14 -5.92 10.70
C ARG A 167 -16.28 -5.38 11.57
N PHE A 168 -16.24 -4.09 11.91
CA PHE A 168 -17.27 -3.43 12.70
C PHE A 168 -18.34 -2.72 11.87
N ASN A 169 -18.29 -2.83 10.53
CA ASN A 169 -19.21 -2.16 9.61
C ASN A 169 -19.35 -0.65 9.89
N THR A 170 -18.22 0.05 10.05
CA THR A 170 -18.17 1.48 10.38
C THR A 170 -17.20 2.24 9.48
N ASN A 171 -17.39 3.55 9.32
CA ASN A 171 -16.49 4.44 8.58
C ASN A 171 -16.01 5.63 9.45
N LYS A 172 -15.89 5.41 10.77
CA LYS A 172 -15.54 6.45 11.76
C LYS A 172 -14.14 7.05 11.59
N ILE A 173 -13.17 6.32 11.04
CA ILE A 173 -11.80 6.84 10.88
C ILE A 173 -11.71 7.51 9.52
N GLU A 174 -11.62 8.85 9.53
CA GLU A 174 -11.47 9.63 8.30
C GLU A 174 -10.02 9.59 7.78
N GLN A 175 -9.05 9.63 8.69
CA GLN A 175 -7.63 9.58 8.36
C GLN A 175 -6.84 8.85 9.45
N PHE A 176 -5.70 8.27 9.07
CA PHE A 176 -4.75 7.70 10.02
C PHE A 176 -3.31 7.92 9.55
N GLN A 177 -2.36 7.80 10.47
CA GLN A 177 -0.93 7.82 10.20
C GLN A 177 -0.22 6.87 11.19
N ILE A 178 0.71 6.08 10.68
CA ILE A 178 1.58 5.22 11.47
C ILE A 178 2.93 5.91 11.65
N ILE A 179 3.37 6.07 12.89
CA ILE A 179 4.65 6.68 13.23
C ILE A 179 5.46 5.68 14.04
N GLN A 180 6.54 5.18 13.47
CA GLN A 180 7.55 4.48 14.23
C GLN A 180 8.44 5.50 14.94
N GLN A 181 8.30 5.55 16.26
CA GLN A 181 9.06 6.44 17.14
C GLN A 181 10.45 5.87 17.43
N ASP A 182 10.50 4.56 17.69
CA ASP A 182 11.71 3.78 17.96
C ASP A 182 11.51 2.33 17.45
N TYR A 183 12.53 1.47 17.54
CA TYR A 183 12.45 0.08 17.08
C TYR A 183 11.32 -0.69 17.77
N ASP A 184 11.07 -0.41 19.05
CA ASP A 184 10.05 -1.04 19.89
C ASP A 184 8.81 -0.17 20.13
N LYS A 185 8.67 0.98 19.44
CA LYS A 185 7.57 1.92 19.70
C LYS A 185 6.91 2.45 18.44
N ILE A 186 5.62 2.17 18.29
CA ILE A 186 4.79 2.61 17.17
C ILE A 186 3.53 3.33 17.65
N ASP A 187 3.34 4.56 17.17
CA ASP A 187 2.12 5.35 17.34
C ASP A 187 1.21 5.22 16.12
N ILE A 188 -0.07 5.00 16.34
CA ILE A 188 -1.12 5.03 15.32
C ILE A 188 -2.00 6.25 15.59
N LEU A 189 -1.78 7.31 14.83
CA LEU A 189 -2.61 8.50 14.90
C LEU A 189 -3.88 8.28 14.07
N VAL A 190 -5.03 8.65 14.61
CA VAL A 190 -6.34 8.52 13.94
C VAL A 190 -7.15 9.80 14.07
N VAL A 191 -7.80 10.20 12.99
CA VAL A 191 -8.77 11.31 12.93
C VAL A 191 -10.15 10.69 12.82
N ILE A 192 -11.05 11.06 13.72
CA ILE A 192 -12.42 10.56 13.76
C ILE A 192 -13.35 11.53 13.03
N ASP A 193 -14.25 10.98 12.20
CA ASP A 193 -15.37 11.72 11.64
C ASP A 193 -16.35 12.06 12.77
N GLU A 194 -16.36 13.32 13.18
CA GLU A 194 -17.22 13.85 14.24
C GLU A 194 -18.70 13.53 14.02
N ARG A 195 -19.15 13.44 12.77
CA ARG A 195 -20.56 13.11 12.44
C ARG A 195 -20.93 11.69 12.84
N GLN A 196 -19.93 10.82 12.95
CA GLN A 196 -20.08 9.43 13.34
C GLN A 196 -19.61 9.20 14.77
N ARG A 197 -19.12 10.18 15.53
CA ARG A 197 -18.52 9.95 16.86
C ARG A 197 -19.41 9.12 17.78
N ASP A 198 -20.68 9.50 17.89
CA ASP A 198 -21.64 8.92 18.83
C ASP A 198 -22.36 7.66 18.31
N THR A 199 -22.04 7.16 17.12
CA THR A 199 -22.63 5.92 16.58
C THR A 199 -21.93 4.67 17.12
N GLU A 200 -22.48 3.47 16.93
CA GLU A 200 -21.73 2.23 17.18
C GLU A 200 -20.73 1.94 16.03
N PRO A 201 -19.57 1.29 16.30
CA PRO A 201 -19.04 0.92 17.60
C PRO A 201 -18.47 2.11 18.37
N ARG A 202 -18.44 2.02 19.71
CA ARG A 202 -17.66 2.95 20.55
C ARG A 202 -16.19 3.05 20.10
N ILE A 203 -15.63 4.25 20.18
CA ILE A 203 -14.27 4.57 19.69
C ILE A 203 -13.21 3.74 20.43
N GLU A 204 -13.38 3.52 21.73
CA GLU A 204 -12.45 2.75 22.55
C GLU A 204 -12.36 1.29 22.07
N LYS A 205 -13.50 0.72 21.67
CA LYS A 205 -13.57 -0.64 21.11
C LYS A 205 -12.84 -0.72 19.77
N LEU A 206 -12.95 0.34 18.96
CA LEU A 206 -12.26 0.43 17.69
C LEU A 206 -10.74 0.53 17.90
N PHE A 207 -10.29 1.34 18.85
CA PHE A 207 -8.86 1.53 19.15
C PHE A 207 -8.23 0.27 19.74
N ASP A 208 -8.91 -0.42 20.65
CA ASP A 208 -8.46 -1.71 21.19
C ASP A 208 -8.29 -2.77 20.07
N ALA A 209 -9.24 -2.84 19.15
CA ALA A 209 -9.16 -3.76 18.02
C ALA A 209 -8.02 -3.41 17.05
N ILE A 210 -7.78 -2.11 16.80
CA ILE A 210 -6.64 -1.64 16.00
C ILE A 210 -5.33 -2.00 16.69
N LYS A 211 -5.18 -1.69 17.98
CA LYS A 211 -3.99 -2.02 18.77
C LYS A 211 -3.68 -3.51 18.72
N LYS A 212 -4.66 -4.37 19.00
CA LYS A 212 -4.52 -5.84 18.93
C LYS A 212 -4.12 -6.34 17.55
N ALA A 213 -4.69 -5.77 16.49
CA ALA A 213 -4.37 -6.15 15.12
C ALA A 213 -2.92 -5.78 14.73
N TYR A 214 -2.46 -4.58 15.14
CA TYR A 214 -1.06 -4.19 14.95
C TYR A 214 -0.11 -5.03 15.80
N GLN A 215 -0.43 -5.30 17.07
CA GLN A 215 0.37 -6.13 17.96
C GLN A 215 0.65 -7.51 17.34
N LYS A 216 -0.38 -8.14 16.74
CA LYS A 216 -0.26 -9.43 16.07
C LYS A 216 0.74 -9.43 14.90
N ILE A 217 0.90 -8.30 14.22
CA ILE A 217 1.81 -8.14 13.07
C ILE A 217 3.24 -7.81 13.54
N LEU A 218 3.33 -6.93 14.53
CA LEU A 218 4.59 -6.34 14.98
C LEU A 218 5.29 -7.18 16.05
N GLY A 219 4.56 -8.01 16.79
CA GLY A 219 5.09 -8.83 17.88
C GLY A 219 4.93 -8.15 19.24
N ASP A 220 4.97 -8.93 20.32
CA ASP A 220 4.64 -8.49 21.69
C ASP A 220 5.69 -7.54 22.30
N GLU A 221 6.91 -7.53 21.77
CA GLU A 221 8.00 -6.64 22.20
C GLU A 221 7.79 -5.18 21.77
N VAL A 222 6.88 -4.95 20.81
CA VAL A 222 6.62 -3.61 20.26
C VAL A 222 5.44 -2.96 20.98
N THR A 223 5.67 -1.82 21.61
CA THR A 223 4.61 -1.00 22.19
C THR A 223 3.83 -0.28 21.09
N VAL A 224 2.54 -0.61 20.95
CA VAL A 224 1.61 0.07 20.04
C VAL A 224 0.64 0.97 20.80
N GLU A 225 0.65 2.27 20.48
CA GLU A 225 -0.27 3.27 21.03
C GLU A 225 -1.20 3.80 19.94
N VAL A 226 -2.52 3.77 20.15
CA VAL A 226 -3.51 4.37 19.23
C VAL A 226 -3.97 5.70 19.83
N LYS A 227 -3.80 6.80 19.08
CA LYS A 227 -4.04 8.16 19.57
C LYS A 227 -5.00 8.89 18.64
N GLU A 228 -6.08 9.43 19.22
CA GLU A 228 -6.93 10.36 18.50
C GLU A 228 -6.22 11.71 18.34
N VAL A 229 -6.24 12.26 17.13
CA VAL A 229 -5.74 13.60 16.82
C VAL A 229 -6.80 14.37 16.03
N LYS A 230 -6.86 15.69 16.22
CA LYS A 230 -7.81 16.56 15.50
C LYS A 230 -7.56 16.56 13.99
N GLU A 231 -6.29 16.55 13.61
CA GLU A 231 -5.85 16.56 12.22
C GLU A 231 -4.46 15.92 12.09
N ILE A 232 -4.13 15.47 10.89
CA ILE A 232 -2.78 15.00 10.54
C ILE A 232 -2.22 15.98 9.50
N VAL A 233 -1.24 16.78 9.94
CA VAL A 233 -0.70 17.92 9.17
C VAL A 233 0.45 17.47 8.26
N THR A 234 0.51 18.03 7.06
CA THR A 234 1.65 17.95 6.14
C THR A 234 2.68 19.02 6.46
N LYS A 235 3.89 18.64 6.89
CA LYS A 235 5.01 19.58 7.09
C LYS A 235 5.61 20.17 5.79
N ARG A 236 5.02 19.92 4.61
CA ARG A 236 5.54 20.44 3.35
C ARG A 236 4.73 21.66 2.90
N ASP A 237 5.26 22.84 3.19
CA ASP A 237 4.72 24.13 2.81
C ASP A 237 4.30 24.16 1.33
N GLY A 238 3.03 24.51 1.08
CA GLY A 238 2.54 24.92 -0.24
C GLY A 238 2.25 23.84 -1.29
N THR A 239 2.55 22.56 -1.05
CA THR A 239 2.18 21.49 -2.00
C THR A 239 0.94 20.73 -1.54
N ALA A 240 -0.04 20.53 -2.43
CA ALA A 240 -1.27 19.75 -2.20
C ALA A 240 -1.03 18.23 -2.09
N THR A 241 0.09 17.82 -1.50
CA THR A 241 0.49 16.43 -1.32
C THR A 241 -0.02 15.97 0.04
N PRO A 242 -0.85 14.91 0.13
CA PRO A 242 -1.32 14.39 1.41
C PRO A 242 -0.15 13.92 2.29
N PRO A 243 -0.31 13.91 3.62
CA PRO A 243 0.75 13.47 4.52
C PRO A 243 1.08 12.01 4.26
N PRO A 244 2.34 11.59 4.43
CA PRO A 244 2.70 10.20 4.30
C PRO A 244 1.94 9.36 5.33
N VAL A 245 1.50 8.18 4.91
CA VAL A 245 0.76 7.24 5.77
C VAL A 245 1.67 6.66 6.83
N VAL A 246 2.94 6.42 6.49
CA VAL A 246 3.95 5.90 7.42
C VAL A 246 5.08 6.89 7.55
N ILE A 247 5.54 7.10 8.78
CA ILE A 247 6.76 7.83 9.10
C ILE A 247 7.58 6.93 10.01
N SER A 248 8.82 6.66 9.65
CA SER A 248 9.76 5.96 10.52
C SER A 248 10.89 6.90 10.92
N LYS A 249 11.14 7.00 12.23
CA LYS A 249 12.22 7.81 12.81
C LYS A 249 13.51 7.03 13.08
N VAL A 250 13.45 5.70 12.96
CA VAL A 250 14.64 4.84 13.10
C VAL A 250 15.42 4.81 11.79
N LYS A 251 16.71 4.47 11.90
CA LYS A 251 17.53 4.21 10.73
C LYS A 251 17.15 2.86 10.13
N LYS A 252 17.25 2.78 8.81
CA LYS A 252 17.09 1.55 8.05
C LYS A 252 18.46 1.24 7.49
N GLU A 253 19.16 0.33 8.15
CA GLU A 253 20.38 -0.26 7.61
C GLU A 253 20.01 -1.20 6.45
#